data_AF-A0A2K1P360-F1
#
_entry.id   AF-A0A2K1P360-F1
#
_cell.length_a   1.000
_cell.length_b   1.000
_cell.length_c   1.000
_cell.angle_alpha   90.00
_cell.angle_beta   90.00
_cell.angle_gamma   90.00
#
_symmetry.space_group_name_H-M   'P 1'
#
loop_
_entity.id
_entity.type
_entity.pdbx_description
1 polymer ?
#
loop_
_entity_poly.entity_id
_entity_poly.type
_entity_poly.pdbx_seq_one_letter_code
_entity_poly.pdbx_strand_id
1 'polypeptide(L)'
;MVLLYLLVLVSIVISLINIFFLFKFINFVQENQNEKQKDITEEGNIFLARFQKITSTRLRALDNKMELVDQLLKDLDDAYAKTFSLLSDLENKLNEIKMQKVNDQIYNKKPEALKKESNDKIESDYNDKIEENKLTQKRVYELSRELGLASKELIELVNKRTSLNINNHMEKVALEDEKIIREIVANKDLIKEENKTNSPNLGFNLVKDNTTNYPKKDRIVELHKKGLSPQEIGKELKIGIGEVMLVLNLFNAEEKQG
;
A
#
# COMPACT_ATOMS: atom_id res chain seq x y z
N MET A 1 26.50 -70.31 -55.86
CA MET A 1 26.97 -70.57 -54.48
C MET A 1 28.00 -69.56 -54.00
N VAL A 2 29.14 -69.38 -54.68
CA VAL A 2 30.21 -68.45 -54.23
C VAL A 2 29.75 -66.99 -54.10
N LEU A 3 28.95 -66.50 -55.05
CA LEU A 3 28.37 -65.15 -55.02
C LEU A 3 27.47 -64.90 -53.80
N LEU A 4 26.74 -65.92 -53.33
CA LEU A 4 25.87 -65.80 -52.14
C LEU A 4 26.70 -65.65 -50.86
N TYR A 5 27.79 -66.41 -50.73
CA TYR A 5 28.72 -66.28 -49.60
C TYR A 5 29.37 -64.90 -49.53
N LEU A 6 29.76 -64.34 -50.67
CA LEU A 6 30.36 -63.00 -50.72
C LEU A 6 29.38 -61.91 -50.31
N LEU A 7 28.11 -62.02 -50.72
CA LEU A 7 27.06 -61.07 -50.34
C LEU A 7 26.75 -61.12 -48.83
N VAL A 8 26.73 -62.32 -48.24
CA VAL A 8 26.59 -62.48 -46.78
C VAL A 8 27.75 -61.83 -46.03
N LEU A 9 28.99 -62.01 -46.50
CA LEU A 9 30.17 -61.44 -45.87
C LEU A 9 30.15 -59.89 -45.92
N VAL A 10 29.76 -59.30 -47.04
CA VAL A 10 29.59 -57.84 -47.18
C VAL A 10 28.51 -57.31 -46.24
N SER A 11 27.39 -58.02 -46.08
CA SER A 11 26.32 -57.64 -45.15
C SER A 11 26.80 -57.62 -43.69
N ILE A 12 27.63 -58.60 -43.29
CA ILE A 12 28.22 -58.67 -41.95
C ILE A 12 29.14 -57.47 -41.71
N VAL A 13 29.99 -57.13 -42.68
CA VAL A 13 30.91 -55.98 -42.55
C VAL A 13 30.14 -54.66 -42.42
N ILE A 14 29.08 -54.47 -43.22
CA ILE A 14 28.23 -53.28 -43.14
C ILE A 14 27.50 -53.20 -41.78
N SER A 15 27.04 -54.34 -41.26
CA SER A 15 26.42 -54.40 -39.92
C SER A 15 27.40 -54.00 -38.81
N LEU A 16 28.64 -54.48 -38.86
CA LEU A 16 29.68 -54.11 -37.89
C LEU A 16 30.01 -52.62 -37.94
N ILE A 17 30.11 -52.04 -39.14
CA ILE A 17 30.32 -50.60 -39.32
C ILE A 17 29.16 -49.81 -38.71
N ASN A 18 27.92 -50.21 -38.98
CA ASN A 18 26.74 -49.54 -38.42
C ASN A 18 26.70 -49.59 -36.88
N ILE A 19 27.07 -50.73 -36.29
CA ILE A 19 27.18 -50.89 -34.83
C ILE A 19 28.24 -49.97 -34.25
N PHE A 20 29.39 -49.86 -34.90
CA PHE A 20 30.45 -48.94 -34.47
C PHE A 20 30.00 -47.47 -34.52
N PHE A 21 29.31 -47.09 -35.60
CA PHE A 21 28.72 -45.75 -35.72
C PHE A 21 27.65 -45.48 -34.66
N LEU A 22 26.80 -46.46 -34.35
CA LEU A 22 25.79 -46.34 -33.31
C LEU A 22 26.42 -46.10 -31.94
N PHE A 23 27.47 -46.85 -31.60
CA PHE A 23 28.17 -46.69 -30.33
C PHE A 23 28.82 -45.31 -30.21
N LYS A 24 29.48 -44.84 -31.28
CA LYS A 24 30.06 -43.48 -31.32
C LYS A 24 29.00 -42.39 -31.20
N PHE A 25 27.85 -42.57 -31.86
CA PHE A 25 26.73 -41.63 -31.80
C PHE A 25 26.12 -41.56 -30.40
N ILE A 26 25.94 -42.70 -29.72
CA ILE A 26 25.44 -42.75 -28.35
C ILE A 26 26.37 -41.98 -27.40
N ASN A 27 27.68 -42.22 -27.48
CA ASN A 27 28.65 -41.51 -26.64
C ASN A 27 28.64 -40.00 -26.91
N PHE A 28 28.59 -39.59 -28.18
CA PHE A 28 28.54 -38.18 -28.55
C PHE A 28 27.25 -37.48 -28.07
N VAL A 29 26.10 -38.16 -28.12
CA VAL A 29 24.84 -37.60 -27.63
C VAL A 29 24.85 -37.50 -26.10
N GLN A 30 25.36 -38.50 -25.40
CA GLN A 30 25.44 -38.49 -23.93
C GLN A 30 26.35 -37.38 -23.41
N GLU A 31 27.53 -37.19 -24.02
CA GLU A 31 28.49 -36.17 -23.61
C GLU A 31 27.91 -34.76 -23.79
N ASN A 32 27.26 -34.49 -24.93
CA ASN A 32 26.62 -33.19 -25.18
C ASN A 32 25.41 -32.90 -24.27
N GLN A 33 24.67 -33.91 -23.81
CA GLN A 33 23.56 -33.69 -22.88
C GLN A 33 24.03 -33.41 -21.46
N ASN A 34 25.10 -34.10 -21.02
CA ASN A 34 25.67 -33.90 -19.69
C ASN A 34 26.30 -32.50 -19.54
N GLU A 35 26.98 -31.99 -20.56
CA GLU A 35 27.55 -30.63 -20.52
C GLU A 35 26.45 -29.56 -20.45
N LYS A 36 25.41 -29.66 -21.29
CA LYS A 36 24.28 -28.71 -21.25
C LYS A 36 23.55 -28.73 -19.91
N GLN A 37 23.35 -29.90 -19.33
CA GLN A 37 22.67 -29.99 -18.04
C GLN A 37 23.51 -29.38 -16.91
N LYS A 38 24.83 -29.60 -16.91
CA LYS A 38 25.73 -29.02 -15.91
C LYS A 38 25.74 -27.48 -15.96
N ASP A 39 25.80 -26.91 -17.17
CA ASP A 39 25.79 -25.47 -17.39
C ASP A 39 24.49 -24.81 -16.87
N ILE A 40 23.33 -25.39 -17.20
CA ILE A 40 22.02 -24.95 -16.69
C ILE A 40 21.97 -25.01 -15.15
N THR A 41 22.59 -26.04 -14.55
CA THR A 41 22.60 -26.20 -13.09
C THR A 41 23.51 -25.17 -12.41
N GLU A 42 24.65 -24.84 -13.04
CA GLU A 42 25.59 -23.83 -12.57
C GLU A 42 24.99 -22.43 -12.66
N GLU A 43 24.33 -22.08 -13.77
CA GLU A 43 23.57 -20.85 -13.91
C GLU A 43 22.42 -20.73 -12.88
N GLY A 44 21.69 -21.82 -12.65
CA GLY A 44 20.63 -21.89 -11.64
C GLY A 44 21.17 -21.64 -10.22
N ASN A 45 22.34 -22.20 -9.89
CA ASN A 45 23.00 -21.97 -8.60
C ASN A 45 23.48 -20.52 -8.46
N ILE A 46 24.04 -19.93 -9.52
CA ILE A 46 24.43 -18.51 -9.54
C ILE A 46 23.20 -17.61 -9.36
N PHE A 47 22.08 -17.94 -10.01
CA PHE A 47 20.83 -17.21 -9.85
C PHE A 47 20.31 -17.29 -8.42
N LEU A 48 20.31 -18.49 -7.82
CA LEU A 48 19.89 -18.68 -6.44
C LEU A 48 20.73 -17.87 -5.46
N ALA A 49 22.06 -17.88 -5.64
CA ALA A 49 22.98 -17.09 -4.82
C ALA A 49 22.72 -15.57 -4.97
N ARG A 50 22.46 -15.09 -6.19
CA ARG A 50 22.10 -13.69 -6.45
C ARG A 50 20.76 -13.34 -5.82
N PHE A 51 19.77 -14.21 -5.95
CA PHE A 51 18.44 -14.02 -5.35
C PHE A 51 18.53 -13.95 -3.83
N GLN A 52 19.29 -14.84 -3.21
CA GLN A 52 19.54 -14.84 -1.77
C GLN A 52 20.22 -13.54 -1.35
N LYS A 53 21.25 -13.09 -2.07
CA LYS A 53 21.96 -11.83 -1.79
C LYS A 53 21.05 -10.60 -1.93
N ILE A 54 20.22 -10.54 -2.98
CA ILE A 54 19.28 -9.43 -3.18
C ILE A 54 18.26 -9.42 -2.06
N THR A 55 17.72 -10.58 -1.71
CA THR A 55 16.73 -10.73 -0.64
C THR A 55 17.32 -10.32 0.71
N SER A 56 18.52 -10.77 1.05
CA SER A 56 19.19 -10.39 2.30
C SER A 56 19.51 -8.90 2.36
N THR A 57 19.93 -8.30 1.24
CA THR A 57 20.22 -6.86 1.18
C THR A 57 18.95 -6.04 1.33
N ARG A 58 17.85 -6.46 0.68
CA ARG A 58 16.55 -5.81 0.82
C ARG A 58 15.97 -5.96 2.22
N LEU A 59 16.11 -7.14 2.84
CA LEU A 59 15.67 -7.38 4.21
C LEU A 59 16.41 -6.45 5.17
N ARG A 60 17.74 -6.37 5.06
CA ARG A 60 18.55 -5.46 5.87
C ARG A 60 18.19 -3.98 5.67
N ALA A 61 17.91 -3.58 4.44
CA ALA A 61 17.45 -2.23 4.16
C ALA A 61 16.05 -1.94 4.75
N LEU A 62 15.21 -2.97 4.85
CA LEU A 62 13.91 -2.89 5.51
C LEU A 62 14.09 -2.78 7.02
N ASP A 63 14.96 -3.60 7.61
CA ASP A 63 15.28 -3.54 9.06
C ASP A 63 15.80 -2.15 9.45
N ASN A 64 16.72 -1.57 8.67
CA ASN A 64 17.19 -0.21 8.90
C ASN A 64 16.06 0.85 8.81
N LYS A 65 15.10 0.65 7.91
CA LYS A 65 13.93 1.55 7.81
C LYS A 65 13.00 1.39 9.00
N MET A 66 12.84 0.17 9.51
CA MET A 66 12.04 -0.10 10.70
C MET A 66 12.68 0.54 11.93
N GLU A 67 13.99 0.42 12.09
CA GLU A 67 14.73 1.10 13.18
C GLU A 67 14.57 2.62 13.12
N LEU A 68 14.63 3.22 11.93
CA LEU A 68 14.41 4.65 11.76
C LEU A 68 12.97 5.06 12.08
N VAL A 69 11.99 4.24 11.71
CA VAL A 69 10.59 4.46 12.09
C VAL A 69 10.41 4.38 13.61
N ASP A 70 11.03 3.43 14.27
CA ASP A 70 10.98 3.30 15.73
C ASP A 70 11.60 4.52 16.44
N GLN A 71 12.72 5.03 15.91
CA GLN A 71 13.33 6.28 16.40
C GLN A 71 12.40 7.49 16.19
N LEU A 72 11.80 7.63 15.00
CA LEU A 72 10.85 8.70 14.73
C LEU A 72 9.61 8.64 15.61
N LEU A 73 9.12 7.43 15.90
CA LEU A 73 7.97 7.22 16.77
C LEU A 73 8.31 7.64 18.21
N LYS A 74 9.49 7.27 18.69
CA LYS A 74 9.99 7.71 19.99
C LYS A 74 10.15 9.23 20.07
N ASP A 75 10.74 9.85 19.05
CA ASP A 75 10.90 11.31 18.98
C ASP A 75 9.54 12.02 18.95
N LEU A 76 8.54 11.43 18.27
CA LEU A 76 7.18 11.92 18.23
C LEU A 76 6.48 11.82 19.60
N ASP A 77 6.66 10.70 20.31
CA ASP A 77 6.14 10.52 21.66
C ASP A 77 6.77 11.53 22.64
N ASP A 78 8.09 11.75 22.54
CA ASP A 78 8.80 12.76 23.35
C ASP A 78 8.32 14.17 23.03
N ALA A 79 8.10 14.49 21.75
CA ALA A 79 7.54 15.77 21.33
C ALA A 79 6.10 15.93 21.83
N TYR A 80 5.28 14.88 21.73
CA TYR A 80 3.90 14.88 22.23
C TYR A 80 3.87 15.13 23.74
N ALA A 81 4.69 14.41 24.52
CA ALA A 81 4.81 14.61 25.96
C ALA A 81 5.21 16.05 26.32
N LYS A 82 6.18 16.63 25.61
CA LYS A 82 6.58 18.05 25.80
C LYS A 82 5.46 19.03 25.46
N THR A 83 4.72 18.80 24.37
CA THR A 83 3.60 19.69 24.02
C THR A 83 2.45 19.58 25.02
N PHE A 84 2.19 18.38 25.54
CA PHE A 84 1.19 18.17 26.58
C PHE A 84 1.60 18.82 27.90
N SER A 85 2.86 18.70 28.32
CA SER A 85 3.34 19.39 29.52
C SER A 85 3.26 20.90 29.37
N LEU A 86 3.66 21.44 28.22
CA LEU A 86 3.57 22.88 27.93
C LEU A 86 2.12 23.36 27.90
N LEU A 87 1.21 22.57 27.33
CA LEU A 87 -0.22 22.89 27.34
C LEU A 87 -0.78 22.90 28.77
N SER A 88 -0.39 21.93 29.59
CA SER A 88 -0.79 21.87 31.01
C SER A 88 -0.24 23.06 31.79
N ASP A 89 1.03 23.44 31.58
CA ASP A 89 1.63 24.63 32.19
C ASP A 89 0.90 25.92 31.77
N LEU A 90 0.49 26.01 30.50
CA LEU A 90 -0.31 27.14 30.00
C LEU A 90 -1.72 27.15 30.59
N GLU A 91 -2.36 25.98 30.73
CA GLU A 91 -3.67 25.85 31.37
C GLU A 91 -3.60 26.28 32.84
N ASN A 92 -2.56 25.86 33.56
CA ASN A 92 -2.31 26.28 34.93
C ASN A 92 -2.12 27.81 35.02
N LYS A 93 -1.28 28.39 34.16
CA LYS A 93 -1.10 29.86 34.09
C LYS A 93 -2.40 30.58 33.75
N LEU A 94 -3.23 30.04 32.85
CA LEU A 94 -4.52 30.61 32.51
C LEU A 94 -5.46 30.61 33.73
N ASN A 95 -5.48 29.51 34.49
CA ASN A 95 -6.28 29.38 35.69
C ASN A 95 -5.80 30.34 36.80
N GLU A 96 -4.48 30.49 36.99
CA GLU A 96 -3.91 31.50 37.90
C GLU A 96 -4.35 32.90 37.53
N ILE A 97 -4.29 33.28 36.24
CA ILE A 97 -4.74 34.61 35.76
C ILE A 97 -6.25 34.79 35.97
N LYS A 98 -7.07 33.76 35.74
CA LYS A 98 -8.51 33.81 36.01
C LYS A 98 -8.77 34.05 37.50
N MET A 99 -8.10 33.30 38.38
CA MET A 99 -8.25 33.45 39.84
C MET A 99 -7.76 34.82 40.32
N GLN A 100 -6.68 35.34 39.74
CA GLN A 100 -6.18 36.68 40.04
C GLN A 100 -7.18 37.76 39.62
N LYS A 101 -7.74 37.67 38.41
CA LYS A 101 -8.81 38.59 37.96
C LYS A 101 -10.05 38.54 38.84
N VAL A 102 -10.44 37.34 39.30
CA VAL A 102 -11.57 37.18 40.24
C VAL A 102 -11.25 37.85 41.58
N ASN A 103 -10.06 37.63 42.13
CA ASN A 103 -9.62 38.28 43.37
C ASN A 103 -9.51 39.81 43.21
N ASP A 104 -8.99 40.31 42.10
CA ASP A 104 -8.90 41.75 41.82
C ASP A 104 -10.29 42.40 41.68
N GLN A 105 -11.29 41.66 41.18
CA GLN A 105 -12.69 42.10 41.13
C GLN A 105 -13.36 42.08 42.51
N ILE A 106 -12.99 41.12 43.37
CA ILE A 106 -13.48 41.04 44.75
C ILE A 106 -12.87 42.17 45.61
N TYR A 107 -11.58 42.46 45.45
CA TYR A 107 -10.88 43.50 46.23
C TYR A 107 -11.20 44.94 45.80
N ASN A 108 -11.71 45.15 44.57
CA ASN A 108 -12.11 46.49 44.09
C ASN A 108 -13.61 46.80 44.25
N LYS A 109 -14.42 45.91 44.86
CA LYS A 109 -15.78 46.24 45.31
C LYS A 109 -15.75 46.61 46.80
N LYS A 110 -15.75 47.92 47.06
CA LYS A 110 -16.00 48.50 48.39
C LYS A 110 -17.33 47.95 48.97
N PRO A 111 -17.42 47.64 50.27
CA PRO A 111 -18.62 47.02 50.84
C PRO A 111 -19.67 48.10 51.12
N GLU A 112 -20.70 48.18 50.29
CA GLU A 112 -21.92 48.92 50.61
C GLU A 112 -23.15 48.01 50.49
N ALA A 113 -23.90 47.99 51.59
CA ALA A 113 -25.32 47.65 51.75
C ALA A 113 -25.78 46.18 51.61
N LEU A 114 -25.93 45.57 52.80
CA LEU A 114 -27.15 44.95 53.34
C LEU A 114 -28.09 44.08 52.46
N LYS A 115 -28.32 42.89 53.02
CA LYS A 115 -29.58 42.13 53.20
C LYS A 115 -30.04 41.15 52.11
N LYS A 116 -30.07 39.88 52.58
CA LYS A 116 -31.07 38.81 52.41
C LYS A 116 -31.59 38.53 50.99
N GLU A 117 -31.30 37.33 50.50
CA GLU A 117 -32.28 36.25 50.28
C GLU A 117 -31.51 35.01 49.77
N SER A 118 -31.41 33.97 50.61
CA SER A 118 -31.94 32.63 50.34
C SER A 118 -31.78 32.12 48.91
N ASN A 119 -30.89 31.15 48.72
CA ASN A 119 -31.23 29.88 48.08
C ASN A 119 -30.07 28.89 48.23
N ASP A 120 -30.16 28.06 49.26
CA ASP A 120 -29.73 26.67 49.13
C ASP A 120 -30.44 26.07 47.92
N LYS A 121 -29.72 25.27 47.12
CA LYS A 121 -30.12 24.55 45.88
C LYS A 121 -29.77 25.22 44.55
N ILE A 122 -28.48 25.40 44.25
CA ILE A 122 -27.98 25.26 42.88
C ILE A 122 -26.57 24.64 42.94
N GLU A 123 -26.46 23.41 43.42
CA GLU A 123 -25.19 22.65 43.35
C GLU A 123 -25.38 21.22 42.85
N SER A 124 -26.51 20.92 42.19
CA SER A 124 -26.78 19.56 41.69
C SER A 124 -27.34 19.48 40.26
N ASP A 125 -27.36 20.56 39.46
CA ASP A 125 -28.01 20.56 38.13
C ASP A 125 -27.05 20.80 36.94
N TYR A 126 -25.73 20.87 37.19
CA TYR A 126 -24.73 21.01 36.12
C TYR A 126 -23.97 19.72 35.78
N ASN A 127 -24.07 18.67 36.60
CA ASN A 127 -23.39 17.40 36.33
C ASN A 127 -24.26 16.35 35.62
N ASP A 128 -25.60 16.42 35.70
CA ASP A 128 -26.47 15.43 35.04
C ASP A 128 -26.62 15.65 33.52
N LYS A 129 -26.41 16.87 33.01
CA LYS A 129 -26.45 17.14 31.55
C LYS A 129 -25.15 16.80 30.82
N ILE A 130 -24.05 16.55 31.53
CA ILE A 130 -22.75 16.23 30.93
C ILE A 130 -22.61 14.71 30.74
N GLU A 131 -23.24 13.90 31.59
CA GLU A 131 -23.21 12.43 31.43
C GLU A 131 -24.18 11.91 30.36
N GLU A 132 -25.33 12.57 30.15
CA GLU A 132 -26.30 12.15 29.12
C GLU A 132 -25.79 12.40 27.68
N ASN A 133 -24.91 13.40 27.49
CA ASN A 133 -24.36 13.76 26.18
C ASN A 133 -23.14 12.91 25.75
N LYS A 134 -22.52 12.16 26.67
CA LYS A 134 -21.44 11.20 26.34
C LYS A 134 -21.98 9.84 25.89
N LEU A 135 -23.23 9.52 26.21
CA LEU A 135 -23.83 8.22 25.93
C LEU A 135 -24.38 8.07 24.50
N THR A 136 -24.53 9.18 23.76
CA THR A 136 -25.25 9.21 22.47
C THR A 136 -24.36 9.46 21.26
N GLN A 137 -23.05 9.61 21.45
CA GLN A 137 -22.09 9.72 20.36
C GLN A 137 -21.95 8.38 19.62
N LYS A 138 -22.63 8.26 18.48
CA LYS A 138 -22.51 7.08 17.61
C LYS A 138 -21.20 7.12 16.84
N ARG A 139 -20.61 5.95 16.64
CA ARG A 139 -19.44 5.82 15.76
C ARG A 139 -19.88 5.90 14.30
N VAL A 140 -19.01 6.39 13.43
CA VAL A 140 -19.30 6.58 11.99
C VAL A 140 -19.78 5.29 11.32
N TYR A 141 -19.26 4.12 11.70
CA TYR A 141 -19.73 2.85 11.15
C TYR A 141 -21.18 2.52 11.57
N GLU A 142 -21.59 2.89 12.78
CA GLU A 142 -22.95 2.67 13.30
C GLU A 142 -23.93 3.55 12.54
N LEU A 143 -23.55 4.82 12.34
CA LEU A 143 -24.30 5.77 11.53
C LEU A 143 -24.40 5.31 10.07
N SER A 144 -23.32 4.77 9.49
CA SER A 144 -23.34 4.24 8.12
C SER A 144 -24.26 3.04 7.95
N ARG A 145 -24.32 2.15 8.95
CA ARG A 145 -25.24 1.00 8.94
C ARG A 145 -26.69 1.44 9.06
N GLU A 146 -26.98 2.44 9.88
CA GLU A 146 -28.32 2.99 10.03
C GLU A 146 -28.82 3.67 8.75
N LEU A 147 -27.90 4.31 8.02
CA LEU A 147 -28.19 5.00 6.76
C LEU A 147 -28.11 4.09 5.52
N GLY A 148 -27.84 2.80 5.68
CA GLY A 148 -27.76 1.83 4.58
C GLY A 148 -26.59 2.08 3.61
N LEU A 149 -25.54 2.78 4.04
CA LEU A 149 -24.37 3.13 3.23
C LEU A 149 -23.13 2.38 3.69
N ALA A 150 -22.19 2.13 2.77
CA ALA A 150 -20.87 1.65 3.16
C ALA A 150 -20.15 2.73 3.97
N SER A 151 -19.47 2.35 5.05
CA SER A 151 -18.79 3.32 5.95
C SER A 151 -17.79 4.21 5.21
N LYS A 152 -17.13 3.67 4.17
CA LYS A 152 -16.22 4.41 3.29
C LYS A 152 -16.94 5.44 2.41
N GLU A 153 -18.12 5.09 1.89
CA GLU A 153 -18.95 6.02 1.10
C GLU A 153 -19.51 7.15 1.97
N LEU A 154 -19.89 6.85 3.22
CA LEU A 154 -20.33 7.87 4.16
C LEU A 154 -19.20 8.86 4.46
N ILE A 155 -18.01 8.35 4.77
CA ILE A 155 -16.82 9.18 5.04
C ILE A 155 -16.50 10.08 3.85
N GLU A 156 -16.51 9.53 2.62
CA GLU A 156 -16.23 10.30 1.42
C GLU A 156 -17.28 11.40 1.17
N LEU A 157 -18.56 11.12 1.38
CA LEU A 157 -19.63 12.11 1.22
C LEU A 157 -19.56 13.22 2.25
N VAL A 158 -19.27 12.87 3.50
CA VAL A 158 -19.16 13.81 4.61
C VAL A 158 -17.95 14.72 4.39
N ASN A 159 -16.78 14.15 4.08
CA ASN A 159 -15.57 14.95 3.82
C ASN A 159 -15.69 15.82 2.55
N LYS A 160 -16.52 15.43 1.58
CA LYS A 160 -16.74 16.21 0.34
C LYS A 160 -17.76 17.33 0.49
N ARG A 161 -18.78 17.15 1.35
CA ARG A 161 -19.91 18.09 1.50
C ARG A 161 -19.90 18.88 2.80
N THR A 162 -19.08 18.49 3.76
CA THR A 162 -18.92 19.17 5.05
C THR A 162 -17.44 19.38 5.35
N SER A 163 -17.12 20.28 6.27
CA SER A 163 -15.77 20.46 6.81
C SER A 163 -15.43 19.45 7.91
N LEU A 164 -16.27 18.44 8.12
CA LEU A 164 -16.00 17.37 9.09
C LEU A 164 -15.00 16.42 8.46
N ASN A 165 -13.73 16.57 8.83
CA ASN A 165 -12.64 15.71 8.36
C ASN A 165 -12.65 14.39 9.12
N ILE A 166 -13.61 13.53 8.80
CA ILE A 166 -13.70 12.19 9.39
C ILE A 166 -12.69 11.30 8.68
N ASN A 167 -11.66 10.89 9.41
CA ASN A 167 -10.57 10.08 8.82
C ASN A 167 -10.76 8.59 9.06
N ASN A 168 -11.59 8.23 10.04
CA ASN A 168 -11.75 6.85 10.47
C ASN A 168 -13.22 6.51 10.75
N HIS A 169 -13.66 5.34 10.27
CA HIS A 169 -14.97 4.76 10.58
C HIS A 169 -15.21 4.48 12.07
N MET A 170 -14.16 4.47 12.90
CA MET A 170 -14.24 4.32 14.36
C MET A 170 -14.38 5.66 15.10
N GLU A 171 -14.29 6.78 14.39
CA GLU A 171 -14.43 8.12 14.94
C GLU A 171 -15.86 8.31 15.47
N LYS A 172 -15.97 9.03 16.59
CA LYS A 172 -17.26 9.34 17.21
C LYS A 172 -17.77 10.66 16.65
N VAL A 173 -19.00 10.66 16.18
CA VAL A 173 -19.64 11.84 15.60
C VAL A 173 -20.45 12.55 16.68
N ALA A 174 -20.34 13.87 16.76
CA ALA A 174 -21.18 14.66 17.66
C ALA A 174 -22.64 14.67 17.16
N LEU A 175 -23.60 14.89 18.06
CA LEU A 175 -25.03 14.89 17.70
C LEU A 175 -25.41 15.97 16.67
N GLU A 176 -24.72 17.11 16.71
CA GLU A 176 -24.86 18.20 15.73
C GLU A 176 -24.48 17.71 14.33
N ASP A 177 -23.32 17.04 14.24
CA ASP A 177 -22.77 16.49 13.00
C ASP A 177 -23.61 15.32 12.48
N GLU A 178 -24.15 14.49 13.37
CA GLU A 178 -25.04 13.38 13.01
C GLU A 178 -26.29 13.88 12.27
N LYS A 179 -26.89 15.00 12.70
CA LYS A 179 -28.06 15.60 12.04
C LYS A 179 -27.71 16.11 10.64
N ILE A 180 -26.57 16.78 10.50
CA ILE A 180 -26.07 17.27 9.21
C ILE A 180 -25.84 16.11 8.25
N ILE A 181 -25.23 15.01 8.73
CA ILE A 181 -24.97 13.82 7.94
C ILE A 181 -26.28 13.15 7.48
N ARG A 182 -27.28 13.06 8.37
CA ARG A 182 -28.61 12.53 8.01
C ARG A 182 -29.30 13.37 6.94
N GLU A 183 -29.24 14.68 7.06
CA GLU A 183 -29.82 15.62 6.09
C GLU A 183 -29.13 15.52 4.72
N ILE A 184 -27.81 15.38 4.68
CA ILE A 184 -27.04 15.22 3.44
C ILE A 184 -27.33 13.90 2.76
N VAL A 185 -27.45 12.81 3.52
CA VAL A 185 -27.75 11.48 2.98
C VAL A 185 -29.19 11.39 2.48
N ALA A 186 -30.16 12.01 3.16
CA ALA A 186 -31.53 12.13 2.66
C ALA A 186 -31.62 12.88 1.31
N ASN A 187 -30.73 13.85 1.08
CA ASN A 187 -30.64 14.58 -0.18
C ASN A 187 -29.80 13.87 -1.27
N LYS A 188 -29.19 12.70 -0.99
CA LYS A 188 -28.35 11.96 -1.94
C LYS A 188 -29.14 11.30 -3.08
N ASP A 189 -30.41 10.99 -2.87
CA ASP A 189 -31.26 10.31 -3.87
C ASP A 189 -31.72 11.24 -5.02
N LEU A 190 -31.55 12.55 -4.89
CA LEU A 190 -31.95 13.53 -5.92
C LEU A 190 -30.85 13.85 -6.95
N ILE A 191 -29.61 13.35 -6.78
CA ILE A 191 -28.44 13.81 -7.57
C ILE A 191 -27.58 12.62 -8.08
N LYS A 192 -28.21 11.60 -8.65
CA LYS A 192 -27.52 10.41 -9.20
C LYS A 192 -27.13 10.51 -10.69
N GLU A 193 -27.38 11.62 -11.36
CA GLU A 193 -27.21 11.72 -12.83
C GLU A 193 -25.89 12.32 -13.33
N GLU A 194 -25.08 13.00 -12.52
CA GLU A 194 -23.86 13.63 -13.03
C GLU A 194 -22.60 13.21 -12.29
N ASN A 195 -21.65 12.67 -13.07
CA ASN A 195 -20.25 12.36 -12.75
C ASN A 195 -19.91 10.89 -12.49
N LYS A 196 -20.08 10.06 -13.54
CA LYS A 196 -19.14 8.98 -13.83
C LYS A 196 -17.88 9.59 -14.44
N THR A 197 -16.76 9.62 -13.72
CA THR A 197 -15.43 9.38 -14.31
C THR A 197 -14.36 9.16 -13.24
N ASN A 198 -13.63 8.05 -13.42
CA ASN A 198 -12.28 7.76 -12.94
C ASN A 198 -12.10 7.25 -11.50
N SER A 199 -12.15 5.92 -11.35
CA SER A 199 -11.38 5.19 -10.34
C SER A 199 -10.75 3.94 -10.97
N PRO A 200 -9.43 3.70 -10.85
CA PRO A 200 -8.79 2.50 -11.39
C PRO A 200 -8.98 1.32 -10.42
N ASN A 201 -9.68 0.29 -10.89
CA ASN A 201 -9.80 -1.01 -10.23
C ASN A 201 -8.44 -1.73 -10.22
N LEU A 202 -7.86 -1.99 -9.04
CA LEU A 202 -6.88 -3.06 -8.86
C LEU A 202 -7.61 -4.37 -8.63
N GLY A 203 -7.85 -5.11 -9.71
CA GLY A 203 -8.21 -6.53 -9.68
C GLY A 203 -6.97 -7.37 -9.98
N PHE A 204 -6.47 -8.08 -8.97
CA PHE A 204 -5.55 -9.19 -9.18
C PHE A 204 -6.26 -10.28 -9.98
N ASN A 205 -5.72 -10.65 -11.14
CA ASN A 205 -6.01 -11.93 -11.79
C ASN A 205 -4.69 -12.55 -12.23
N LEU A 206 -4.33 -13.64 -11.55
CA LEU A 206 -3.25 -14.54 -11.93
C LEU A 206 -3.73 -15.43 -13.08
N VAL A 207 -3.12 -15.18 -14.25
CA VAL A 207 -2.65 -16.11 -15.28
C VAL A 207 -3.54 -17.30 -15.67
N LYS A 208 -3.94 -17.31 -16.94
CA LYS A 208 -3.89 -18.49 -17.81
C LYS A 208 -3.60 -18.11 -19.27
N ASP A 209 -2.38 -18.46 -19.66
CA ASP A 209 -1.93 -18.99 -20.95
C ASP A 209 -2.28 -18.36 -22.31
N ASN A 210 -1.17 -18.23 -23.05
CA ASN A 210 -0.94 -18.43 -24.48
C ASN A 210 -0.87 -17.20 -25.40
N THR A 211 0.37 -16.97 -25.85
CA THR A 211 0.75 -16.48 -27.18
C THR A 211 -0.01 -15.27 -27.70
N THR A 212 0.46 -14.07 -27.36
CA THR A 212 0.44 -12.98 -28.33
C THR A 212 1.70 -12.13 -28.18
N ASN A 213 2.37 -11.96 -29.31
CA ASN A 213 3.38 -10.96 -29.57
C ASN A 213 2.97 -9.63 -28.92
N TYR A 214 3.66 -9.16 -27.87
CA TYR A 214 3.34 -7.90 -27.20
C TYR A 214 3.76 -6.74 -28.12
N PRO A 215 2.85 -6.03 -28.82
CA PRO A 215 3.23 -4.90 -29.68
C PRO A 215 3.82 -3.72 -28.88
N LYS A 216 3.77 -3.81 -27.54
CA LYS A 216 4.30 -2.82 -26.61
C LYS A 216 5.77 -3.05 -26.27
N LYS A 217 6.29 -4.29 -26.38
CA LYS A 217 7.67 -4.61 -25.99
C LYS A 217 8.70 -3.93 -26.90
N ASP A 218 8.52 -4.06 -28.21
CA ASP A 218 9.47 -3.56 -29.21
C ASP A 218 9.50 -2.03 -29.17
N ARG A 219 8.34 -1.43 -28.87
CA ARG A 219 8.18 0.01 -28.74
C ARG A 219 8.80 0.57 -27.45
N ILE A 220 8.75 -0.16 -26.34
CA ILE A 220 9.45 0.20 -25.09
C ILE A 220 10.96 0.18 -25.30
N VAL A 221 11.48 -0.87 -25.95
CA VAL A 221 12.91 -1.02 -26.24
C VAL A 221 13.39 0.05 -27.22
N GLU A 222 12.61 0.35 -28.27
CA GLU A 222 12.94 1.38 -29.25
C GLU A 222 12.98 2.79 -28.64
N LEU A 223 11.99 3.14 -27.79
CA LEU A 223 11.96 4.44 -27.11
C LEU A 223 13.11 4.59 -26.10
N HIS A 224 13.49 3.50 -25.43
CA HIS A 224 14.66 3.50 -24.55
C HIS A 224 15.97 3.65 -25.33
N LYS A 225 16.11 3.00 -26.50
CA LYS A 225 17.25 3.21 -27.42
C LYS A 225 17.34 4.65 -27.93
N LYS A 226 16.20 5.35 -28.04
CA LYS A 226 16.14 6.80 -28.34
C LYS A 226 16.52 7.69 -27.15
N GLY A 227 16.85 7.12 -25.99
CA GLY A 227 17.30 7.84 -24.80
C GLY A 227 16.19 8.36 -23.90
N LEU A 228 14.92 7.96 -24.12
CA LEU A 228 13.82 8.38 -23.25
C LEU A 228 13.88 7.68 -21.89
N SER A 229 13.54 8.43 -20.85
CA SER A 229 13.47 7.89 -19.49
C SER A 229 12.29 6.91 -19.33
N PRO A 230 12.39 5.93 -18.41
CA PRO A 230 11.29 5.01 -18.13
C PRO A 230 9.97 5.71 -17.73
N GLN A 231 10.05 6.91 -17.13
CA GLN A 231 8.86 7.70 -16.80
C GLN A 231 8.18 8.29 -18.04
N GLU A 232 8.96 8.74 -19.03
CA GLU A 232 8.44 9.29 -20.29
C GLU A 232 7.85 8.19 -21.16
N ILE A 233 8.51 7.03 -21.24
CA ILE A 233 7.99 5.86 -21.94
C ILE A 233 6.65 5.41 -21.34
N GLY A 234 6.53 5.42 -20.00
CA GLY A 234 5.29 5.10 -19.31
C GLY A 234 4.14 6.06 -19.65
N LYS A 235 4.46 7.36 -19.77
CA LYS A 235 3.50 8.39 -20.19
C LYS A 235 3.10 8.25 -21.65
N GLU A 236 4.05 8.03 -22.55
CA GLU A 236 3.82 7.95 -23.99
C GLU A 236 3.03 6.69 -24.38
N LEU A 237 3.33 5.56 -23.73
CA LEU A 237 2.67 4.28 -23.99
C LEU A 237 1.46 4.01 -23.07
N LYS A 238 1.15 4.94 -22.16
CA LYS A 238 0.07 4.81 -21.14
C LYS A 238 0.16 3.49 -20.37
N ILE A 239 1.37 3.12 -19.94
CA ILE A 239 1.67 1.91 -19.18
C ILE A 239 2.34 2.25 -17.86
N GLY A 240 2.24 1.34 -16.89
CA GLY A 240 2.84 1.55 -15.57
C GLY A 240 4.36 1.62 -15.66
N ILE A 241 4.99 2.51 -14.89
CA ILE A 241 6.46 2.64 -14.82
C ILE A 241 7.11 1.30 -14.44
N GLY A 242 6.43 0.51 -13.59
CA GLY A 242 6.86 -0.84 -13.22
C GLY A 242 6.89 -1.81 -14.41
N GLU A 243 5.93 -1.73 -15.33
CA GLU A 243 5.91 -2.57 -16.53
C GLU A 243 7.01 -2.18 -17.50
N VAL A 244 7.24 -0.89 -17.71
CA VAL A 244 8.36 -0.37 -18.52
C VAL A 244 9.68 -0.87 -17.97
N MET A 245 9.90 -0.73 -16.66
CA MET A 245 11.15 -1.11 -16.02
C MET A 245 11.36 -2.63 -16.02
N LEU A 246 10.28 -3.41 -15.90
CA LEU A 246 10.33 -4.87 -16.03
C LEU A 246 10.78 -5.29 -17.43
N VAL A 247 10.17 -4.72 -18.48
CA VAL A 247 10.55 -4.97 -19.88
C VAL A 247 12.01 -4.56 -20.11
N LEU A 248 12.42 -3.37 -19.68
CA LEU A 248 13.81 -2.93 -19.85
C LEU A 248 14.82 -3.82 -19.12
N ASN A 249 14.50 -4.29 -17.91
CA ASN A 249 15.40 -5.18 -17.16
C ASN A 249 15.50 -6.59 -17.76
N LEU A 250 14.41 -7.09 -18.36
CA LEU A 250 14.41 -8.38 -19.04
C LEU A 250 15.21 -8.33 -20.35
N PHE A 251 15.04 -7.28 -21.15
CA PHE A 251 15.64 -7.20 -22.50
C PHE A 251 17.01 -6.49 -22.57
N ASN A 252 17.37 -5.62 -21.61
CA ASN A 252 18.75 -5.10 -21.52
C ASN A 252 19.76 -6.19 -21.11
N ALA A 253 19.29 -7.32 -20.56
CA ALA A 253 20.14 -8.45 -20.23
C ALA A 253 20.56 -9.24 -21.49
N GLU A 254 19.73 -9.24 -22.54
CA GLU A 254 20.01 -9.95 -23.81
C GLU A 254 21.03 -9.19 -24.68
N GLU A 255 21.06 -7.86 -24.65
CA GLU A 255 22.02 -7.07 -25.47
C GLU A 255 23.45 -7.04 -24.90
N LYS A 256 23.68 -7.46 -23.65
CA LYS A 256 25.02 -7.48 -23.04
C LYS A 256 25.77 -8.81 -23.20
N GLN A 257 25.22 -9.75 -23.97
CA GLN A 257 25.86 -11.04 -24.27
C GLN A 257 26.04 -11.29 -25.78
N GLY A 258 25.89 -10.26 -26.62
CA GLY A 258 26.25 -10.27 -28.03
C GLY A 258 27.61 -9.66 -28.30
#